data_AF-A0A969FZH4-F1
#
_entry.id   AF-A0A969FZH4-F1
#
_cell.length_a   1.000
_cell.length_b   1.000
_cell.length_c   1.000
_cell.angle_alpha   90.00
_cell.angle_beta   90.00
_cell.angle_gamma   90.00
#
_symmetry.space_group_name_H-M   'P 1'
#
loop_
_entity.id
_entity.type
_entity.pdbx_description
1 polymer ?
#
loop_
_entity_poly.entity_id
_entity_poly.type
_entity_poly.pdbx_seq_one_letter_code
_entity_poly.pdbx_strand_id
1 'polypeptide(L)'
;MASSTDYHHSSLSFCQFHSLIFGVTITSLGLANVAIAQPITTANDGTATNIISNGNTYLITGGSQSGRNLFHSFEQFGLGSSDIANFVGTPDLNNILGRVTGGNVSIIEGLLKVSNSNANLYLLNPMGLVFGADAQLDIQGSFTATTATSIGFENGQFNATGLNDYSSLVGHPNVFNFGAIAATTADGIPGGSIINLGELFVNLGQNLSFIGRSLLNAGTLSAPAGQIAMVSVPGETAQTVRYTQPGMILGLELLTLDEQPNPIDLPNIALIDLPQYLTGSSTAQSTKTTNPFDPSTASHSLESGHTIISGQINTASPSSNGGDILITGNRIKLIEASIDASGKYGGGNIRIGGDYQGQGILPTATNTFVNNGTAIAANAWESGNGGEIIVWADQSTYFHGTATAKGGLDNGNGGLVETSGKIFLDVAGSTVQTTAPQGETGLWLLDPSNITIQTGGSDNNISGSPNFIPGAGVASVLTEAILEAAEEVLGDRLTRLICRKTSPQH
;
A
#
# COMPACT_ATOMS: atom_id res chain seq x y z
N MET A 1 -62.41 -13.21 -87.23
CA MET A 1 -61.39 -12.83 -88.24
C MET A 1 -60.88 -11.44 -87.88
N ALA A 2 -59.56 -11.31 -87.69
CA ALA A 2 -58.72 -10.09 -87.54
C ALA A 2 -59.08 -9.10 -86.40
N SER A 3 -58.39 -9.15 -85.25
CA SER A 3 -57.13 -8.45 -84.85
C SER A 3 -57.37 -7.03 -84.33
N SER A 4 -57.45 -6.82 -83.01
CA SER A 4 -56.34 -6.47 -82.09
C SER A 4 -56.08 -4.96 -81.99
N THR A 5 -56.37 -4.36 -80.84
CA THR A 5 -55.42 -3.52 -80.06
C THR A 5 -56.04 -3.08 -78.73
N ASP A 6 -55.17 -3.09 -77.73
CA ASP A 6 -55.33 -2.68 -76.33
C ASP A 6 -55.72 -1.21 -76.13
N TYR A 7 -56.48 -0.91 -75.06
CA TYR A 7 -55.95 -0.30 -73.82
C TYR A 7 -57.08 -0.08 -72.80
N HIS A 8 -56.81 -0.53 -71.57
CA HIS A 8 -57.64 -0.37 -70.38
C HIS A 8 -57.59 1.06 -69.81
N HIS A 9 -58.72 1.52 -69.26
CA HIS A 9 -58.72 2.34 -68.05
C HIS A 9 -59.97 2.10 -67.20
N SER A 10 -59.72 2.03 -65.88
CA SER A 10 -60.63 2.37 -64.77
C SER A 10 -61.49 1.27 -64.15
N SER A 11 -61.08 0.79 -62.97
CA SER A 11 -61.90 0.93 -61.75
C SER A 11 -61.09 0.54 -60.49
N LEU A 12 -61.15 1.41 -59.47
CA LEU A 12 -60.62 1.22 -58.13
C LEU A 12 -61.12 -0.07 -57.45
N SER A 13 -60.27 -0.70 -56.64
CA SER A 13 -60.74 -1.29 -55.38
C SER A 13 -59.61 -1.39 -54.35
N PHE A 14 -59.97 -1.02 -53.12
CA PHE A 14 -59.18 -1.01 -51.90
C PHE A 14 -58.70 -2.41 -51.51
N CYS A 15 -57.43 -2.54 -51.07
CA CYS A 15 -57.05 -3.62 -50.15
C CYS A 15 -55.86 -3.20 -49.28
N GLN A 16 -56.06 -3.25 -47.97
CA GLN A 16 -55.11 -2.89 -46.91
C GLN A 16 -53.83 -3.73 -46.98
N PHE A 17 -52.66 -3.08 -46.93
CA PHE A 17 -51.40 -3.74 -46.63
C PHE A 17 -50.90 -3.30 -45.25
N HIS A 18 -50.70 -4.29 -44.37
CA HIS A 18 -50.05 -4.15 -43.08
C HIS A 18 -48.56 -3.83 -43.31
N SER A 19 -48.11 -2.67 -42.85
CA SER A 19 -46.70 -2.30 -42.92
C SER A 19 -45.95 -2.92 -41.74
N LEU A 20 -45.07 -3.89 -42.02
CA LEU A 20 -44.06 -4.39 -41.08
C LEU A 20 -43.09 -3.24 -40.78
N ILE A 21 -43.09 -2.72 -39.55
CA ILE A 21 -42.08 -1.76 -39.08
C ILE A 21 -40.87 -2.57 -38.60
N PHE A 22 -39.77 -2.53 -39.36
CA PHE A 22 -38.45 -2.95 -38.88
C PHE A 22 -38.01 -1.94 -37.82
N GLY A 23 -38.14 -2.31 -36.54
CA GLY A 23 -37.59 -1.55 -35.42
C GLY A 23 -36.07 -1.63 -35.45
N VAL A 24 -35.41 -0.55 -35.89
CA VAL A 24 -33.97 -0.36 -35.69
C VAL A 24 -33.78 -0.03 -34.21
N THR A 25 -33.42 -1.02 -33.40
CA THR A 25 -32.91 -0.79 -32.04
C THR A 25 -31.53 -0.16 -32.17
N ILE A 26 -31.46 1.17 -32.02
CA ILE A 26 -30.21 1.88 -31.78
C ILE A 26 -29.75 1.49 -30.38
N THR A 27 -28.87 0.49 -30.29
CA THR A 27 -28.08 0.26 -29.08
C THR A 27 -27.21 1.49 -28.86
N SER A 28 -27.56 2.30 -27.86
CA SER A 28 -26.67 3.35 -27.36
C SER A 28 -25.40 2.68 -26.84
N LEU A 29 -24.32 2.70 -27.62
CA LEU A 29 -22.99 2.51 -27.07
C LEU A 29 -22.81 3.58 -26.00
N GLY A 30 -22.81 3.17 -24.73
CA GLY A 30 -22.38 4.03 -23.64
C GLY A 30 -20.96 4.46 -23.96
N LEU A 31 -20.78 5.74 -24.28
CA LEU A 31 -19.46 6.35 -24.24
C LEU A 31 -19.02 6.23 -22.78
N ALA A 32 -18.04 5.38 -22.52
CA ALA A 32 -17.31 5.45 -21.27
C ALA A 32 -16.77 6.89 -21.18
N ASN A 33 -17.15 7.62 -20.13
CA ASN A 33 -16.49 8.88 -19.82
C ASN A 33 -15.03 8.51 -19.52
N VAL A 34 -14.14 8.72 -20.48
CA VAL A 34 -12.70 8.70 -20.23
C VAL A 34 -12.46 9.84 -19.25
N ALA A 35 -12.01 9.52 -18.03
CA ALA A 35 -11.58 10.53 -17.09
C ALA A 35 -10.44 11.32 -17.75
N ILE A 36 -10.69 12.58 -18.11
CA ILE A 36 -9.63 13.47 -18.57
C ILE A 36 -8.85 13.89 -17.33
N ALA A 37 -7.54 13.63 -17.30
CA ALA A 37 -6.68 14.12 -16.23
C ALA A 37 -6.80 15.65 -16.11
N GLN A 38 -6.97 16.12 -14.88
CA GLN A 38 -7.11 17.54 -14.56
C GLN A 38 -5.76 18.26 -14.75
N PRO A 39 -5.72 19.40 -15.47
CA PRO A 39 -4.46 20.08 -15.77
C PRO A 39 -3.79 20.63 -14.51
N ILE A 40 -2.47 20.83 -14.55
CA ILE A 40 -1.76 21.48 -13.45
C ILE A 40 -2.00 22.99 -13.50
N THR A 41 -2.52 23.56 -12.41
CA THR A 41 -2.76 25.00 -12.27
C THR A 41 -2.13 25.54 -10.99
N THR A 42 -1.60 26.76 -11.04
CA THR A 42 -0.97 27.42 -9.89
C THR A 42 -1.99 27.89 -8.87
N ALA A 43 -1.68 27.76 -7.57
CA ALA A 43 -2.45 28.43 -6.52
C ALA A 43 -2.10 29.93 -6.45
N ASN A 44 -3.11 30.78 -6.21
CA ASN A 44 -2.91 32.21 -6.01
C ASN A 44 -2.79 32.56 -4.52
N ASP A 45 -1.68 32.17 -3.91
CA ASP A 45 -1.47 32.22 -2.45
C ASP A 45 -0.12 32.86 -2.04
N GLY A 46 0.57 33.50 -2.98
CA GLY A 46 1.86 34.15 -2.76
C GLY A 46 3.08 33.24 -2.85
N THR A 47 2.91 31.93 -3.11
CA THR A 47 4.04 30.99 -3.28
C THR A 47 4.88 31.30 -4.52
N ALA A 48 4.34 32.06 -5.48
CA ALA A 48 5.00 32.44 -6.74
C ALA A 48 5.42 31.23 -7.60
N THR A 49 4.65 30.15 -7.57
CA THR A 49 4.83 29.01 -8.50
C THR A 49 4.49 29.45 -9.91
N ASN A 50 5.34 29.11 -10.88
CA ASN A 50 5.13 29.39 -12.29
C ASN A 50 5.08 28.08 -13.06
N ILE A 51 4.06 27.92 -13.91
CA ILE A 51 3.91 26.78 -14.80
C ILE A 51 4.03 27.26 -16.24
N ILE A 52 4.99 26.71 -16.97
CA ILE A 52 5.18 26.97 -18.40
C ILE A 52 4.87 25.67 -19.14
N SER A 53 3.77 25.64 -19.89
CA SER A 53 3.41 24.48 -20.70
C SER A 53 4.14 24.52 -22.04
N ASN A 54 4.85 23.43 -22.39
CA ASN A 54 5.50 23.23 -23.68
C ASN A 54 5.14 21.86 -24.22
N GLY A 55 4.15 21.80 -25.13
CA GLY A 55 3.53 20.54 -25.52
C GLY A 55 2.95 19.85 -24.28
N ASN A 56 3.34 18.60 -24.05
CA ASN A 56 2.88 17.79 -22.92
C ASN A 56 3.73 18.00 -21.65
N THR A 57 4.72 18.90 -21.68
CA THR A 57 5.57 19.16 -20.50
C THR A 57 5.09 20.41 -19.77
N TYR A 58 4.76 20.24 -18.49
CA TYR A 58 4.58 21.31 -17.52
C TYR A 58 5.92 21.59 -16.83
N LEU A 59 6.58 22.68 -17.22
CA LEU A 59 7.79 23.15 -16.55
C LEU A 59 7.40 23.96 -15.32
N ILE A 60 7.69 23.42 -14.13
CA ILE A 60 7.37 24.02 -12.84
C ILE A 60 8.62 24.76 -12.35
N THR A 61 8.51 26.08 -12.26
CA THR A 61 9.60 27.01 -11.90
C THR A 61 9.12 28.04 -10.88
N GLY A 62 9.99 28.97 -10.48
CA GLY A 62 9.69 29.94 -9.42
C GLY A 62 9.56 29.23 -8.08
N GLY A 63 8.50 29.55 -7.33
CA GLY A 63 8.29 29.02 -5.99
C GLY A 63 8.92 29.90 -4.92
N SER A 64 8.70 29.51 -3.66
CA SER A 64 9.26 30.18 -2.49
C SER A 64 10.38 29.31 -1.93
N GLN A 65 11.60 29.83 -1.84
CA GLN A 65 12.74 29.10 -1.29
C GLN A 65 13.02 29.53 0.14
N SER A 66 13.26 28.55 1.02
CA SER A 66 13.72 28.79 2.40
C SER A 66 14.80 27.79 2.76
N GLY A 67 16.02 28.29 3.01
CA GLY A 67 17.20 27.44 3.12
C GLY A 67 17.40 26.59 1.86
N ARG A 68 17.45 25.26 2.04
CA ARG A 68 17.59 24.27 0.95
C ARG A 68 16.27 23.61 0.55
N ASN A 69 15.14 24.23 0.89
CA ASN A 69 13.79 23.77 0.54
C ASN A 69 13.17 24.73 -0.48
N LEU A 70 12.62 24.18 -1.56
CA LEU A 70 11.83 24.92 -2.55
C LEU A 70 10.37 24.50 -2.46
N PHE A 71 9.46 25.46 -2.29
CA PHE A 71 8.04 25.22 -2.12
C PHE A 71 7.25 25.67 -3.35
N HIS A 72 6.35 24.79 -3.80
CA HIS A 72 5.38 25.03 -4.86
C HIS A 72 3.95 24.81 -4.36
N SER A 73 3.00 25.53 -4.95
CA SER A 73 1.60 25.46 -4.59
C SER A 73 0.71 25.45 -5.83
N PHE A 74 -0.19 24.48 -5.87
CA PHE A 74 -1.04 24.17 -7.00
C PHE A 74 -2.50 24.21 -6.56
N GLU A 75 -3.37 24.77 -7.40
CA GLU A 75 -4.80 24.64 -7.17
C GLU A 75 -5.28 23.25 -7.61
N GLN A 76 -4.83 22.81 -8.79
CA GLN A 76 -5.05 21.47 -9.32
C GLN A 76 -3.70 20.88 -9.74
N PHE A 77 -3.52 19.59 -9.53
CA PHE A 77 -2.32 18.88 -9.93
C PHE A 77 -2.71 17.48 -10.41
N GLY A 78 -2.79 17.31 -11.72
CA GLY A 78 -3.00 16.04 -12.39
C GLY A 78 -2.17 15.95 -13.67
N LEU A 79 -1.96 14.72 -14.14
CA LEU A 79 -1.18 14.42 -15.34
C LEU A 79 -1.88 13.30 -16.13
N GLY A 80 -2.05 13.48 -17.43
CA GLY A 80 -2.41 12.38 -18.33
C GLY A 80 -1.20 11.52 -18.69
N SER A 81 -1.42 10.37 -19.33
CA SER A 81 -0.38 9.36 -19.62
C SER A 81 0.85 9.87 -20.38
N SER A 82 0.72 10.93 -21.16
CA SER A 82 1.83 11.51 -21.94
C SER A 82 2.36 12.82 -21.37
N ASP A 83 1.82 13.26 -20.24
CA ASP A 83 2.20 14.52 -19.62
C ASP A 83 3.42 14.36 -18.71
N ILE A 84 4.22 15.43 -18.60
CA ILE A 84 5.41 15.47 -17.75
C ILE A 84 5.28 16.67 -16.82
N ALA A 85 5.26 16.46 -15.51
CA ALA A 85 5.51 17.53 -14.54
C ALA A 85 7.01 17.58 -14.23
N ASN A 86 7.70 18.58 -14.75
CA ASN A 86 9.13 18.77 -14.52
C ASN A 86 9.36 19.90 -13.50
N PHE A 87 9.70 19.53 -12.27
CA PHE A 87 10.15 20.45 -11.22
C PHE A 87 11.60 20.86 -11.48
N VAL A 88 11.81 22.14 -11.77
CA VAL A 88 13.15 22.69 -12.03
C VAL A 88 13.73 23.21 -10.72
N GLY A 89 14.69 22.49 -10.17
CA GLY A 89 15.41 22.89 -8.97
C GLY A 89 16.76 23.56 -9.26
N THR A 90 17.56 23.69 -8.21
CA THR A 90 18.97 24.05 -8.27
C THR A 90 19.83 23.02 -7.52
N PRO A 91 21.14 22.93 -7.80
CA PRO A 91 22.00 21.87 -7.24
C PRO A 91 22.16 21.91 -5.71
N ASP A 92 21.86 23.04 -5.07
CA ASP A 92 21.97 23.24 -3.63
C ASP A 92 20.71 22.85 -2.84
N LEU A 93 19.60 22.56 -3.52
CA LEU A 93 18.36 22.12 -2.88
C LEU A 93 18.49 20.70 -2.32
N ASN A 94 17.94 20.50 -1.13
CA ASN A 94 17.73 19.20 -0.53
C ASN A 94 16.32 18.69 -0.85
N ASN A 95 15.32 19.57 -0.86
CA ASN A 95 13.92 19.18 -1.02
C ASN A 95 13.16 20.16 -1.93
N ILE A 96 12.27 19.61 -2.74
CA ILE A 96 11.21 20.31 -3.45
C ILE A 96 9.88 19.80 -2.89
N LEU A 97 9.01 20.70 -2.44
CA LEU A 97 7.73 20.35 -1.84
C LEU A 97 6.60 21.00 -2.64
N GLY A 98 5.71 20.20 -3.21
CA GLY A 98 4.48 20.65 -3.87
C GLY A 98 3.26 20.37 -3.00
N ARG A 99 2.38 21.37 -2.83
CA ARG A 99 1.05 21.18 -2.21
C ARG A 99 -0.09 21.41 -3.20
N VAL A 100 -1.22 20.74 -2.99
CA VAL A 100 -2.46 20.95 -3.74
C VAL A 100 -3.53 21.55 -2.82
N THR A 101 -4.08 22.72 -3.19
CA THR A 101 -5.00 23.52 -2.37
C THR A 101 -6.47 23.40 -2.78
N GLY A 102 -6.75 23.03 -4.04
CA GLY A 102 -8.09 23.17 -4.64
C GLY A 102 -9.11 22.09 -4.31
N GLY A 103 -8.83 21.22 -3.34
CA GLY A 103 -9.82 20.26 -2.81
C GLY A 103 -10.15 19.07 -3.71
N ASN A 104 -9.37 18.82 -4.78
CA ASN A 104 -9.54 17.67 -5.66
C ASN A 104 -8.43 16.63 -5.47
N VAL A 105 -8.74 15.36 -5.75
CA VAL A 105 -7.75 14.27 -5.80
C VAL A 105 -6.75 14.53 -6.92
N SER A 106 -5.48 14.23 -6.69
CA SER A 106 -4.47 14.27 -7.74
C SER A 106 -4.42 12.94 -8.49
N ILE A 107 -4.81 12.93 -9.77
CA ILE A 107 -4.69 11.78 -10.67
C ILE A 107 -3.44 11.96 -11.53
N ILE A 108 -2.48 11.06 -11.37
CA ILE A 108 -1.16 11.09 -12.00
C ILE A 108 -1.03 9.85 -12.88
N GLU A 109 -1.17 10.03 -14.18
CA GLU A 109 -0.91 8.97 -15.16
C GLU A 109 0.40 9.21 -15.93
N GLY A 110 1.06 10.35 -15.75
CA GLY A 110 2.27 10.72 -16.47
C GLY A 110 3.57 10.65 -15.66
N LEU A 111 4.60 11.34 -16.16
CA LEU A 111 5.94 11.38 -15.56
C LEU A 111 6.09 12.53 -14.56
N LEU A 112 6.47 12.22 -13.33
CA LEU A 112 6.99 13.20 -12.38
C LEU A 112 8.51 13.26 -12.49
N LYS A 113 9.06 14.46 -12.77
CA LYS A 113 10.49 14.66 -13.01
C LYS A 113 11.04 15.78 -12.14
N VAL A 114 12.26 15.59 -11.63
CA VAL A 114 13.09 16.67 -11.07
C VAL A 114 14.29 16.90 -11.96
N SER A 115 14.52 18.15 -12.38
CA SER A 115 15.68 18.53 -13.19
C SER A 115 16.53 19.60 -12.50
N ASN A 116 17.81 19.66 -12.87
CA ASN A 116 18.82 20.58 -12.34
C ASN A 116 19.03 20.49 -10.81
N SER A 117 18.61 19.39 -10.19
CA SER A 117 18.76 19.14 -8.76
C SER A 117 18.72 17.64 -8.48
N ASN A 118 19.31 17.23 -7.35
CA ASN A 118 19.15 15.90 -6.78
C ASN A 118 18.21 15.93 -5.56
N ALA A 119 17.40 16.98 -5.43
CA ALA A 119 16.49 17.15 -4.32
C ALA A 119 15.45 16.03 -4.25
N ASN A 120 15.03 15.72 -3.02
CA ASN A 120 13.86 14.89 -2.77
C ASN A 120 12.59 15.62 -3.23
N LEU A 121 11.58 14.89 -3.68
CA LEU A 121 10.28 15.45 -4.05
C LEU A 121 9.21 15.00 -3.05
N TYR A 122 8.51 15.99 -2.48
CA TYR A 122 7.32 15.77 -1.64
C TYR A 122 6.08 16.27 -2.39
N LEU A 123 5.04 15.44 -2.44
CA LEU A 123 3.74 15.80 -2.97
C LEU A 123 2.67 15.66 -1.89
N LEU A 124 2.07 16.78 -1.51
CA LEU A 124 1.10 16.93 -0.42
C LEU A 124 -0.29 17.23 -1.00
N ASN A 125 -1.20 16.27 -0.90
CA ASN A 125 -2.61 16.48 -1.23
C ASN A 125 -3.53 15.76 -0.22
N PRO A 126 -4.15 16.50 0.72
CA PRO A 126 -5.05 15.91 1.73
C PRO A 126 -6.23 15.14 1.15
N MET A 127 -6.64 15.44 -0.09
CA MET A 127 -7.80 14.81 -0.72
C MET A 127 -7.48 13.44 -1.28
N GLY A 128 -6.22 13.19 -1.63
CA GLY A 128 -5.76 11.90 -2.10
C GLY A 128 -4.91 12.00 -3.35
N LEU A 129 -4.22 10.90 -3.63
CA LEU A 129 -3.27 10.75 -4.72
C LEU A 129 -3.52 9.41 -5.41
N VAL A 130 -3.68 9.41 -6.72
CA VAL A 130 -3.85 8.20 -7.54
C VAL A 130 -2.75 8.20 -8.58
N PHE A 131 -1.85 7.22 -8.51
CA PHE A 131 -0.86 6.93 -9.53
C PHE A 131 -1.42 5.85 -10.46
N GLY A 132 -1.79 6.24 -11.67
CA GLY A 132 -2.33 5.35 -12.70
C GLY A 132 -1.26 4.42 -13.28
N ALA A 133 -1.67 3.52 -14.17
CA ALA A 133 -0.80 2.48 -14.73
C ALA A 133 0.42 3.04 -15.50
N ASP A 134 0.30 4.22 -16.09
CA ASP A 134 1.36 4.87 -16.86
C ASP A 134 2.25 5.79 -15.99
N ALA A 135 1.95 5.92 -14.69
CA ALA A 135 2.67 6.82 -13.79
C ALA A 135 4.14 6.40 -13.61
N GLN A 136 5.05 7.36 -13.73
CA GLN A 136 6.50 7.13 -13.62
C GLN A 136 7.18 8.24 -12.82
N LEU A 137 8.36 7.92 -12.28
CA LEU A 137 9.24 8.86 -11.59
C LEU A 137 10.60 8.95 -12.31
N ASP A 138 11.06 10.18 -12.55
CA ASP A 138 12.44 10.51 -12.96
C ASP A 138 13.00 11.51 -11.95
N ILE A 139 13.35 10.98 -10.77
CA ILE A 139 13.74 11.74 -9.59
C ILE A 139 15.07 11.17 -9.10
N GLN A 140 16.10 12.02 -9.03
CA GLN A 140 17.42 11.60 -8.59
C GLN A 140 17.51 11.36 -7.07
N GLY A 141 16.69 12.08 -6.29
CA GLY A 141 16.54 11.92 -4.84
C GLY A 141 15.40 10.97 -4.46
N SER A 142 14.93 11.08 -3.22
CA SER A 142 13.81 10.30 -2.69
C SER A 142 12.45 10.91 -3.05
N PHE A 143 11.38 10.10 -3.02
CA PHE A 143 10.02 10.53 -3.28
C PHE A 143 9.11 10.28 -2.07
N THR A 144 8.30 11.27 -1.71
CA THR A 144 7.27 11.15 -0.67
C THR A 144 5.93 11.68 -1.16
N ALA A 145 4.92 10.82 -1.14
CA ALA A 145 3.54 11.18 -1.41
C ALA A 145 2.75 11.14 -0.10
N THR A 146 1.99 12.19 0.21
CA THR A 146 1.26 12.25 1.48
C THR A 146 -0.09 12.94 1.37
N THR A 147 -1.03 12.46 2.18
CA THR A 147 -2.35 13.08 2.37
C THR A 147 -2.49 13.75 3.72
N ALA A 148 -1.36 14.07 4.36
CA ALA A 148 -1.36 14.93 5.53
C ALA A 148 -1.98 16.29 5.21
N THR A 149 -2.39 17.01 6.24
CA THR A 149 -2.82 18.41 6.13
C THR A 149 -1.68 19.40 6.30
N SER A 150 -0.54 18.97 6.86
CA SER A 150 0.69 19.74 6.86
C SER A 150 1.93 18.86 7.00
N ILE A 151 3.06 19.39 6.54
CA ILE A 151 4.40 18.84 6.76
C ILE A 151 5.13 19.77 7.73
N GLY A 152 5.50 19.26 8.90
CA GLY A 152 6.22 19.99 9.93
C GLY A 152 7.73 20.04 9.68
N PHE A 153 8.31 21.14 10.16
CA PHE A 153 9.73 21.43 10.27
C PHE A 153 10.03 21.80 11.73
N GLU A 154 11.29 22.10 12.05
CA GLU A 154 11.69 22.46 13.42
C GLU A 154 10.95 23.68 13.98
N ASN A 155 10.76 24.73 13.16
CA ASN A 155 10.22 26.01 13.59
C ASN A 155 8.92 26.42 12.89
N GLY A 156 8.33 25.54 12.09
CA GLY A 156 7.17 25.87 11.26
C GLY A 156 6.51 24.66 10.63
N GLN A 157 5.40 24.90 9.91
CA GLN A 157 4.65 23.87 9.21
C GLN A 157 4.25 24.35 7.82
N PHE A 158 4.48 23.50 6.83
CA PHE A 158 4.00 23.68 5.47
C PHE A 158 2.58 23.11 5.38
N ASN A 159 1.58 23.99 5.50
CA ASN A 159 0.17 23.64 5.46
C ASN A 159 -0.28 23.35 4.03
N ALA A 160 -1.19 22.39 3.86
CA ALA A 160 -1.84 22.11 2.59
C ALA A 160 -2.85 23.21 2.21
N THR A 161 -3.46 23.87 3.19
CA THR A 161 -4.46 24.94 2.98
C THR A 161 -4.03 26.23 3.67
N GLY A 162 -4.51 27.37 3.16
CA GLY A 162 -4.20 28.69 3.74
C GLY A 162 -2.78 29.17 3.41
N LEU A 163 -2.37 30.26 4.05
CA LEU A 163 -1.05 30.86 3.84
C LEU A 163 0.03 30.12 4.65
N ASN A 164 1.26 30.15 4.13
CA ASN A 164 2.44 29.62 4.82
C ASN A 164 3.44 30.72 5.12
N ASP A 165 4.09 30.63 6.28
CA ASP A 165 5.29 31.41 6.59
C ASP A 165 6.54 30.64 6.16
N TYR A 166 6.93 30.82 4.90
CA TYR A 166 8.10 30.13 4.33
C TYR A 166 9.41 30.42 5.08
N SER A 167 9.54 31.57 5.75
CA SER A 167 10.76 31.91 6.48
C SER A 167 11.05 30.97 7.65
N SER A 168 10.01 30.31 8.18
CA SER A 168 10.09 29.31 9.24
C SER A 168 10.40 27.88 8.76
N LEU A 169 10.30 27.61 7.45
CA LEU A 169 10.37 26.27 6.85
C LEU A 169 11.79 25.88 6.42
N VAL A 170 12.75 26.11 7.31
CA VAL A 170 14.16 25.72 7.15
C VAL A 170 14.42 24.34 7.76
N GLY A 171 15.47 23.66 7.29
CA GLY A 171 15.84 22.33 7.78
C GLY A 171 15.11 21.21 7.04
N HIS A 172 14.85 20.10 7.74
CA HIS A 172 14.30 18.88 7.14
C HIS A 172 12.83 18.67 7.55
N PRO A 173 11.96 18.21 6.63
CA PRO A 173 10.65 17.68 6.99
C PRO A 173 10.79 16.60 8.07
N ASN A 174 10.09 16.74 9.18
CA ASN A 174 10.20 15.82 10.32
C ASN A 174 8.86 15.34 10.86
N VAL A 175 7.75 15.92 10.41
CA VAL A 175 6.41 15.59 10.92
C VAL A 175 5.38 15.65 9.79
N PHE A 176 4.38 14.77 9.82
CA PHE A 176 3.15 14.86 9.03
C PHE A 176 1.97 14.98 9.96
N ASN A 177 1.21 16.07 9.84
CA ASN A 177 0.01 16.26 10.65
C ASN A 177 -1.22 16.02 9.79
N PHE A 178 -2.06 15.11 10.24
CA PHE A 178 -3.36 14.82 9.68
C PHE A 178 -4.39 15.61 10.48
N GLY A 179 -5.14 16.49 9.82
CA GLY A 179 -6.31 17.15 10.35
C GLY A 179 -7.58 16.49 9.83
N ALA A 180 -8.74 17.08 10.19
CA ALA A 180 -10.02 16.66 9.66
C ALA A 180 -10.08 16.90 8.14
N ILE A 181 -10.59 15.91 7.40
CA ILE A 181 -10.83 15.99 5.96
C ILE A 181 -12.22 15.44 5.63
N ALA A 182 -12.74 15.73 4.44
CA ALA A 182 -13.99 15.11 3.97
C ALA A 182 -13.83 13.59 3.86
N ALA A 183 -14.80 12.83 4.38
CA ALA A 183 -14.75 11.37 4.42
C ALA A 183 -14.71 10.71 3.02
N THR A 184 -15.35 11.33 2.03
CA THR A 184 -15.37 10.89 0.64
C THR A 184 -15.20 12.07 -0.31
N THR A 185 -14.40 11.89 -1.35
CA THR A 185 -14.24 12.87 -2.43
C THR A 185 -15.42 12.81 -3.42
N ALA A 186 -15.53 13.79 -4.30
CA ALA A 186 -16.57 13.82 -5.35
C ALA A 186 -16.51 12.59 -6.28
N ASP A 187 -15.34 11.95 -6.38
CA ASP A 187 -15.08 10.77 -7.20
C ASP A 187 -15.35 9.44 -6.45
N GLY A 188 -15.92 9.49 -5.24
CA GLY A 188 -16.22 8.32 -4.43
C GLY A 188 -15.00 7.65 -3.78
N ILE A 189 -13.84 8.31 -3.80
CA ILE A 189 -12.62 7.84 -3.16
C ILE A 189 -12.67 8.26 -1.67
N PRO A 190 -12.34 7.38 -0.71
CA PRO A 190 -12.19 7.79 0.68
C PRO A 190 -11.16 8.93 0.77
N GLY A 191 -11.52 10.02 1.44
CA GLY A 191 -10.63 11.17 1.57
C GLY A 191 -9.28 10.77 2.14
N GLY A 192 -8.20 11.29 1.56
CA GLY A 192 -6.85 11.02 2.03
C GLY A 192 -6.34 9.60 1.68
N SER A 193 -6.85 9.02 0.59
CA SER A 193 -6.32 7.77 0.04
C SER A 193 -5.11 8.01 -0.85
N ILE A 194 -4.13 7.10 -0.80
CA ILE A 194 -3.07 6.97 -1.81
C ILE A 194 -3.26 5.62 -2.51
N ILE A 195 -3.43 5.66 -3.82
CA ILE A 195 -3.64 4.49 -4.68
C ILE A 195 -2.51 4.44 -5.69
N ASN A 196 -1.80 3.31 -5.79
CA ASN A 196 -0.80 3.06 -6.83
C ASN A 196 -1.18 1.86 -7.69
N LEU A 197 -1.30 2.12 -8.99
CA LEU A 197 -1.51 1.15 -10.07
C LEU A 197 -0.32 1.12 -11.04
N GLY A 198 0.61 2.07 -10.92
CA GLY A 198 1.76 2.23 -11.82
C GLY A 198 3.06 1.63 -11.30
N GLU A 199 4.15 1.90 -12.00
CA GLU A 199 5.50 1.45 -11.67
C GLU A 199 6.35 2.62 -11.21
N LEU A 200 6.46 2.78 -9.89
CA LEU A 200 7.19 3.88 -9.27
C LEU A 200 8.56 3.40 -8.80
N PHE A 201 9.59 3.92 -9.45
CA PHE A 201 11.00 3.57 -9.20
C PHE A 201 11.79 4.78 -8.73
N VAL A 202 12.64 4.59 -7.72
CA VAL A 202 13.70 5.53 -7.34
C VAL A 202 15.06 4.86 -7.45
N ASN A 203 16.11 5.67 -7.61
CA ASN A 203 17.47 5.18 -7.80
C ASN A 203 18.01 4.41 -6.57
N LEU A 204 19.09 3.65 -6.79
CA LEU A 204 19.78 2.89 -5.73
C LEU A 204 20.06 3.76 -4.49
N GLY A 205 19.64 3.27 -3.32
CA GLY A 205 19.82 3.92 -2.03
C GLY A 205 18.90 5.13 -1.77
N GLN A 206 17.97 5.43 -2.67
CA GLN A 206 16.91 6.43 -2.44
C GLN A 206 15.67 5.79 -1.83
N ASN A 207 14.78 6.62 -1.27
CA ASN A 207 13.61 6.16 -0.54
C ASN A 207 12.31 6.50 -1.27
N LEU A 208 11.27 5.69 -1.05
CA LEU A 208 9.90 5.94 -1.49
C LEU A 208 8.96 5.84 -0.28
N SER A 209 8.14 6.87 -0.05
CA SER A 209 7.23 6.90 1.10
C SER A 209 5.82 7.32 0.73
N PHE A 210 4.85 6.49 1.08
CA PHE A 210 3.43 6.82 1.05
C PHE A 210 2.92 6.95 2.48
N ILE A 211 2.43 8.14 2.82
CA ILE A 211 1.98 8.47 4.18
C ILE A 211 0.59 9.07 4.07
N GLY A 212 -0.44 8.25 4.32
CA GLY A 212 -1.82 8.60 4.05
C GLY A 212 -2.78 8.11 5.12
N ARG A 213 -4.07 8.33 4.90
CA ARG A 213 -5.12 7.75 5.75
C ARG A 213 -5.44 6.33 5.31
N SER A 214 -5.51 6.11 4.00
CA SER A 214 -5.76 4.78 3.43
C SER A 214 -4.78 4.52 2.29
N LEU A 215 -4.23 3.32 2.21
CA LEU A 215 -3.22 2.99 1.20
C LEU A 215 -3.62 1.75 0.40
N LEU A 216 -3.49 1.83 -0.92
CA LEU A 216 -3.65 0.70 -1.83
C LEU A 216 -2.49 0.65 -2.83
N ASN A 217 -1.77 -0.46 -2.88
CA ASN A 217 -0.75 -0.72 -3.89
C ASN A 217 -1.09 -1.98 -4.70
N ALA A 218 -1.48 -1.81 -5.96
CA ALA A 218 -1.65 -2.89 -6.94
C ALA A 218 -0.58 -2.86 -8.04
N GLY A 219 0.19 -1.77 -8.14
CA GLY A 219 1.36 -1.65 -9.02
C GLY A 219 2.67 -2.05 -8.36
N THR A 220 3.77 -1.44 -8.80
CA THR A 220 5.12 -1.71 -8.31
C THR A 220 5.69 -0.47 -7.61
N LEU A 221 6.23 -0.67 -6.40
CA LEU A 221 7.10 0.30 -5.71
C LEU A 221 8.51 -0.29 -5.65
N SER A 222 9.51 0.42 -6.18
CA SER A 222 10.90 -0.05 -6.19
C SER A 222 11.89 1.01 -5.71
N ALA A 223 12.71 0.62 -4.73
CA ALA A 223 13.76 1.45 -4.14
C ALA A 223 14.97 0.56 -3.75
N PRO A 224 15.75 0.07 -4.74
CA PRO A 224 16.85 -0.87 -4.50
C PRO A 224 17.83 -0.37 -3.45
N ALA A 225 18.14 -1.20 -2.44
CA ALA A 225 19.00 -0.86 -1.30
C ALA A 225 18.57 0.36 -0.46
N GLY A 226 17.40 0.94 -0.76
CA GLY A 226 16.83 2.07 -0.05
C GLY A 226 15.70 1.64 0.88
N GLN A 227 14.75 2.52 1.13
CA GLN A 227 13.63 2.25 2.03
C GLN A 227 12.29 2.49 1.33
N ILE A 228 11.35 1.58 1.51
CA ILE A 228 9.94 1.79 1.15
C ILE A 228 9.11 1.83 2.43
N ALA A 229 8.28 2.87 2.56
CA ALA A 229 7.36 3.00 3.68
C ALA A 229 5.94 3.26 3.22
N MET A 230 5.02 2.42 3.70
CA MET A 230 3.58 2.50 3.52
C MET A 230 2.95 2.72 4.89
N VAL A 231 2.70 3.98 5.24
CA VAL A 231 2.22 4.38 6.57
C VAL A 231 0.78 4.86 6.49
N SER A 232 -0.16 4.05 6.98
CA SER A 232 -1.56 4.48 7.11
C SER A 232 -1.91 4.92 8.53
N VAL A 233 -2.66 6.01 8.61
CA VAL A 233 -3.06 6.67 9.86
C VAL A 233 -4.57 6.50 10.05
N PRO A 234 -5.05 5.88 11.15
CA PRO A 234 -6.48 5.60 11.35
C PRO A 234 -7.36 6.82 11.63
N GLY A 235 -8.67 6.60 11.77
CA GLY A 235 -9.63 7.61 12.26
C GLY A 235 -9.86 8.78 11.32
N GLU A 236 -10.73 9.73 11.68
CA GLU A 236 -11.01 10.99 10.94
C GLU A 236 -10.45 12.23 11.67
N THR A 237 -9.95 12.04 12.89
CA THR A 237 -9.48 13.08 13.81
C THR A 237 -8.02 13.47 13.56
N ALA A 238 -7.54 14.44 14.35
CA ALA A 238 -6.18 14.93 14.22
C ALA A 238 -5.16 13.89 14.71
N GLN A 239 -4.20 13.56 13.87
CA GLN A 239 -3.12 12.61 14.18
C GLN A 239 -1.77 13.12 13.67
N THR A 240 -0.68 12.75 14.34
CA THR A 240 0.65 13.20 13.98
C THR A 240 1.60 12.03 13.79
N VAL A 241 2.24 11.97 12.64
CA VAL A 241 3.33 11.04 12.33
C VAL A 241 4.65 11.79 12.41
N ARG A 242 5.60 11.35 13.23
CA ARG A 242 6.90 11.99 13.39
C ARG A 242 8.03 11.10 12.90
N TYR A 243 8.98 11.66 12.18
CA TYR A 243 10.29 11.07 12.00
C TYR A 243 11.15 11.38 13.22
N THR A 244 11.69 10.34 13.86
CA THR A 244 12.64 10.48 14.97
C THR A 244 14.04 10.80 14.48
N GLN A 245 14.36 10.59 13.19
CA GLN A 245 15.63 10.98 12.57
C GLN A 245 15.44 11.47 11.12
N PRO A 246 16.07 12.59 10.70
CA PRO A 246 15.99 13.06 9.32
C PRO A 246 16.48 12.00 8.32
N GLY A 247 15.63 11.65 7.35
CA GLY A 247 15.98 10.71 6.28
C GLY A 247 15.92 9.21 6.65
N MET A 248 15.58 8.86 7.89
CA MET A 248 15.34 7.46 8.29
C MET A 248 13.86 7.22 8.57
N ILE A 249 13.26 6.26 7.86
CA ILE A 249 11.83 6.00 7.97
C ILE A 249 11.50 5.02 9.10
N LEU A 250 12.45 4.19 9.55
CA LEU A 250 12.27 3.26 10.67
C LEU A 250 12.15 3.93 12.05
N GLY A 251 12.18 5.25 12.07
CA GLY A 251 12.03 6.08 13.25
C GLY A 251 10.64 6.69 13.39
N LEU A 252 9.57 6.03 12.99
CA LEU A 252 8.23 6.62 13.02
C LEU A 252 7.57 6.50 14.39
N GLU A 253 7.06 7.61 14.91
CA GLU A 253 6.16 7.63 16.06
C GLU A 253 4.80 8.18 15.60
N LEU A 254 3.72 7.44 15.88
CA LEU A 254 2.36 7.92 15.69
C LEU A 254 1.82 8.43 17.03
N LEU A 255 1.58 9.73 17.13
CA LEU A 255 0.99 10.37 18.30
C LEU A 255 -0.50 10.61 18.04
N THR A 256 -1.34 9.97 18.84
CA THR A 256 -2.77 10.29 18.94
C THR A 256 -2.95 11.47 19.88
N LEU A 257 -3.65 12.52 19.45
CA LEU A 257 -4.17 13.53 20.35
C LEU A 257 -5.53 13.03 20.84
N ASP A 258 -5.61 12.58 22.09
CA ASP A 258 -6.70 11.88 22.78
C ASP A 258 -8.10 11.93 22.12
N GLU A 259 -8.66 10.75 21.79
CA GLU A 259 -10.04 10.39 22.18
C GLU A 259 -10.29 8.87 22.10
N GLN A 260 -11.10 8.35 23.04
CA GLN A 260 -11.43 6.94 23.24
C GLN A 260 -12.20 6.33 22.05
N PRO A 261 -12.00 5.05 21.70
CA PRO A 261 -12.78 4.39 20.66
C PRO A 261 -14.18 4.05 21.19
N ASN A 262 -15.19 4.83 20.82
CA ASN A 262 -16.57 4.37 20.88
C ASN A 262 -16.94 3.74 19.52
N PRO A 263 -17.42 2.48 19.49
CA PRO A 263 -17.90 1.85 18.27
C PRO A 263 -19.26 2.45 17.88
N ILE A 264 -19.40 2.95 16.65
CA ILE A 264 -20.70 3.31 16.08
C ILE A 264 -20.92 2.50 14.80
N ASP A 265 -22.06 1.82 14.79
CA ASP A 265 -22.66 1.05 13.71
C ASP A 265 -23.20 2.00 12.61
N LEU A 266 -22.82 1.79 11.35
CA LEU A 266 -23.40 2.52 10.21
C LEU A 266 -23.62 1.59 8.99
N PRO A 267 -24.80 1.66 8.34
CA PRO A 267 -25.13 0.83 7.18
C PRO A 267 -24.70 1.44 5.84
N ASN A 268 -23.95 0.64 5.08
CA ASN A 268 -23.98 0.38 3.62
C ASN A 268 -24.23 1.54 2.63
N ILE A 269 -23.20 1.93 1.86
CA ILE A 269 -23.30 2.35 0.44
C ILE A 269 -22.12 1.76 -0.34
N ALA A 270 -22.41 1.24 -1.53
CA ALA A 270 -21.57 0.37 -2.35
C ALA A 270 -20.46 1.08 -3.13
N LEU A 271 -19.36 0.35 -3.31
CA LEU A 271 -18.24 0.65 -4.21
C LEU A 271 -18.59 0.17 -5.63
N ILE A 272 -18.45 1.04 -6.63
CA ILE A 272 -18.51 0.63 -8.05
C ILE A 272 -17.07 0.44 -8.57
N ASP A 273 -16.94 -0.63 -9.35
CA ASP A 273 -15.75 -1.36 -9.79
C ASP A 273 -14.54 -0.53 -10.24
N LEU A 274 -13.36 -0.87 -9.71
CA LEU A 274 -12.07 -0.34 -10.20
C LEU A 274 -10.97 -1.41 -10.40
N PRO A 275 -11.22 -2.61 -10.97
CA PRO A 275 -12.38 -3.06 -11.75
C PRO A 275 -12.79 -4.51 -11.34
N GLN A 276 -13.68 -5.19 -12.08
CA GLN A 276 -14.11 -6.60 -11.89
C GLN A 276 -13.01 -7.66 -12.10
N TYR A 277 -11.83 -7.36 -11.60
CA TYR A 277 -10.68 -7.56 -12.41
C TYR A 277 -9.38 -7.31 -11.60
N LEU A 278 -8.27 -7.86 -12.01
CA LEU A 278 -8.14 -8.39 -13.34
C LEU A 278 -7.97 -9.91 -13.31
N THR A 279 -8.98 -10.57 -12.71
CA THR A 279 -9.49 -11.92 -12.99
C THR A 279 -8.59 -13.11 -12.65
N GLY A 280 -8.79 -13.63 -11.44
CA GLY A 280 -8.83 -15.07 -11.18
C GLY A 280 -10.23 -15.49 -10.73
N SER A 281 -11.18 -15.52 -11.67
CA SER A 281 -12.58 -16.02 -11.56
C SER A 281 -13.04 -16.65 -10.22
N SER A 282 -14.10 -16.10 -9.60
CA SER A 282 -15.38 -16.83 -9.41
C SER A 282 -16.50 -15.97 -8.82
N THR A 283 -17.70 -16.24 -9.32
CA THR A 283 -19.04 -15.70 -9.00
C THR A 283 -19.51 -16.01 -7.58
N ALA A 284 -20.06 -15.02 -6.86
CA ALA A 284 -21.14 -15.24 -5.89
C ALA A 284 -21.95 -13.96 -5.61
N GLN A 285 -23.27 -14.14 -5.65
CA GLN A 285 -24.32 -13.14 -5.51
C GLN A 285 -24.89 -13.18 -4.07
N SER A 286 -25.14 -12.00 -3.49
CA SER A 286 -26.15 -11.67 -2.46
C SER A 286 -26.04 -12.13 -0.98
N THR A 287 -26.15 -11.10 -0.13
CA THR A 287 -26.89 -10.99 1.15
C THR A 287 -26.52 -11.91 2.32
N LYS A 288 -25.69 -11.39 3.25
CA LYS A 288 -25.91 -11.48 4.70
C LYS A 288 -24.92 -10.57 5.45
N THR A 289 -25.41 -9.96 6.52
CA THR A 289 -24.69 -9.14 7.50
C THR A 289 -23.57 -9.93 8.17
N THR A 290 -22.30 -9.61 7.88
CA THR A 290 -21.13 -10.20 8.55
C THR A 290 -19.96 -9.23 8.56
N ASN A 291 -19.19 -9.29 9.66
CA ASN A 291 -17.98 -8.55 9.96
C ASN A 291 -17.02 -8.47 8.74
N PRO A 292 -16.52 -7.29 8.31
CA PRO A 292 -15.67 -7.12 7.12
C PRO A 292 -14.28 -7.80 7.18
N PHE A 293 -14.04 -8.64 8.19
CA PHE A 293 -12.82 -9.42 8.39
C PHE A 293 -13.04 -10.93 8.39
N ASP A 294 -14.23 -11.39 7.97
CA ASP A 294 -14.43 -12.80 7.63
C ASP A 294 -13.77 -13.09 6.28
N PRO A 295 -12.73 -13.95 6.21
CA PRO A 295 -12.03 -14.30 4.97
C PRO A 295 -12.92 -14.97 3.92
N SER A 296 -14.15 -15.35 4.26
CA SER A 296 -15.16 -15.86 3.33
C SER A 296 -16.01 -14.78 2.63
N THR A 297 -15.84 -13.50 3.00
CA THR A 297 -16.63 -12.39 2.44
C THR A 297 -15.79 -11.42 1.63
N ALA A 298 -16.12 -11.30 0.34
CA ALA A 298 -15.34 -10.59 -0.68
C ALA A 298 -15.55 -9.06 -0.70
N SER A 299 -16.25 -8.47 0.26
CA SER A 299 -16.41 -7.02 0.32
C SER A 299 -15.26 -6.39 1.08
N HIS A 300 -14.36 -5.71 0.36
CA HIS A 300 -13.20 -5.03 0.93
C HIS A 300 -13.30 -3.52 0.62
N SER A 301 -13.84 -2.73 1.56
CA SER A 301 -13.82 -1.27 1.51
C SER A 301 -12.44 -0.76 1.94
N LEU A 302 -11.89 0.19 1.18
CA LEU A 302 -10.74 0.98 1.62
C LEU A 302 -11.26 2.00 2.65
N GLU A 303 -10.75 1.94 3.88
CA GLU A 303 -11.14 2.83 4.99
C GLU A 303 -9.89 3.44 5.63
N SER A 304 -10.07 4.51 6.39
CA SER A 304 -8.96 5.14 7.12
C SER A 304 -8.29 4.12 8.05
N GLY A 305 -6.95 4.08 8.03
CA GLY A 305 -6.13 3.09 8.71
C GLY A 305 -6.02 1.75 7.98
N HIS A 306 -6.56 1.59 6.77
CA HIS A 306 -6.35 0.39 5.96
C HIS A 306 -5.11 0.53 5.07
N THR A 307 -4.32 -0.54 4.99
CA THR A 307 -3.26 -0.70 4.00
C THR A 307 -3.47 -2.02 3.25
N ILE A 308 -3.70 -1.94 1.94
CA ILE A 308 -3.94 -3.10 1.06
C ILE A 308 -2.84 -3.17 0.01
N ILE A 309 -2.20 -4.34 -0.12
CA ILE A 309 -1.16 -4.58 -1.12
C ILE A 309 -1.51 -5.83 -1.91
N SER A 310 -1.54 -5.69 -3.23
CA SER A 310 -1.69 -6.78 -4.19
C SER A 310 -0.65 -6.76 -5.32
N GLY A 311 0.18 -5.72 -5.37
CA GLY A 311 1.29 -5.59 -6.29
C GLY A 311 2.64 -5.89 -5.64
N GLN A 312 3.69 -5.23 -6.14
CA GLN A 312 5.07 -5.46 -5.73
C GLN A 312 5.61 -4.31 -4.87
N ILE A 313 6.39 -4.66 -3.85
CA ILE A 313 7.21 -3.73 -3.06
C ILE A 313 8.62 -4.31 -3.00
N ASN A 314 9.59 -3.61 -3.61
CA ASN A 314 10.91 -4.17 -3.87
C ASN A 314 12.04 -3.20 -3.47
N THR A 315 12.80 -3.55 -2.44
CA THR A 315 14.06 -2.90 -2.06
C THR A 315 15.27 -3.80 -2.27
N ALA A 316 15.09 -4.91 -2.99
CA ALA A 316 16.14 -5.88 -3.23
C ALA A 316 17.31 -5.29 -4.01
N SER A 317 18.53 -5.77 -3.74
CA SER A 317 19.75 -5.22 -4.33
C SER A 317 20.73 -6.28 -4.82
N PRO A 318 21.08 -6.29 -6.12
CA PRO A 318 22.08 -7.21 -6.67
C PRO A 318 23.52 -6.79 -6.38
N SER A 319 23.75 -5.70 -5.66
CA SER A 319 25.09 -5.14 -5.43
C SER A 319 25.36 -4.73 -3.99
N SER A 320 24.39 -4.89 -3.08
CA SER A 320 24.50 -4.54 -1.67
C SER A 320 23.64 -5.47 -0.81
N ASN A 321 23.51 -5.15 0.47
CA ASN A 321 22.41 -5.68 1.28
C ASN A 321 21.07 -5.20 0.71
N GLY A 322 20.00 -5.95 0.99
CA GLY A 322 18.65 -5.50 0.72
C GLY A 322 18.28 -4.29 1.57
N GLY A 323 17.33 -3.50 1.09
CA GLY A 323 16.86 -2.32 1.79
C GLY A 323 15.79 -2.62 2.85
N ASP A 324 15.09 -1.59 3.32
CA ASP A 324 14.07 -1.73 4.36
C ASP A 324 12.66 -1.54 3.80
N ILE A 325 11.70 -2.32 4.29
CA ILE A 325 10.28 -2.21 3.95
C ILE A 325 9.48 -2.07 5.24
N LEU A 326 8.71 -0.98 5.34
CA LEU A 326 7.80 -0.74 6.44
C LEU A 326 6.36 -0.63 5.92
N ILE A 327 5.47 -1.44 6.46
CA ILE A 327 4.04 -1.43 6.14
C ILE A 327 3.28 -1.32 7.46
N THR A 328 2.63 -0.19 7.70
CA THR A 328 1.80 0.03 8.88
C THR A 328 0.36 0.34 8.50
N GLY A 329 -0.52 0.18 9.49
CA GLY A 329 -1.93 0.49 9.42
C GLY A 329 -2.67 -0.12 10.58
N ASN A 330 -3.91 0.34 10.81
CA ASN A 330 -4.79 -0.32 11.77
C ASN A 330 -5.21 -1.70 11.28
N ARG A 331 -5.44 -1.84 9.97
CA ARG A 331 -5.73 -3.12 9.32
C ARG A 331 -4.90 -3.27 8.05
N ILE A 332 -4.19 -4.39 7.94
CA ILE A 332 -3.28 -4.67 6.84
C ILE A 332 -3.76 -5.91 6.09
N LYS A 333 -3.80 -5.83 4.76
CA LYS A 333 -4.15 -6.95 3.89
C LYS A 333 -3.14 -7.10 2.76
N LEU A 334 -2.48 -8.25 2.70
CA LEU A 334 -1.59 -8.66 1.61
C LEU A 334 -2.25 -9.78 0.82
N ILE A 335 -2.49 -9.56 -0.48
CA ILE A 335 -3.20 -10.49 -1.36
C ILE A 335 -2.39 -10.68 -2.63
N GLU A 336 -1.81 -11.85 -2.83
CA GLU A 336 -0.94 -12.11 -4.00
C GLU A 336 0.22 -11.11 -4.10
N ALA A 337 0.61 -10.52 -2.97
CA ALA A 337 1.65 -9.50 -2.94
C ALA A 337 3.04 -10.11 -3.06
N SER A 338 3.96 -9.38 -3.69
CA SER A 338 5.39 -9.71 -3.68
C SER A 338 6.16 -8.63 -2.95
N ILE A 339 6.78 -9.00 -1.82
CA ILE A 339 7.53 -8.09 -0.97
C ILE A 339 8.97 -8.60 -0.87
N ASP A 340 9.93 -7.88 -1.43
CA ASP A 340 11.31 -8.35 -1.53
C ASP A 340 12.32 -7.30 -1.05
N ALA A 341 13.02 -7.63 0.03
CA ALA A 341 14.15 -6.93 0.61
C ALA A 341 15.41 -7.81 0.59
N SER A 342 15.57 -8.70 -0.40
CA SER A 342 16.75 -9.56 -0.51
C SER A 342 17.99 -8.78 -0.99
N GLY A 343 19.19 -9.26 -0.69
CA GLY A 343 20.41 -8.60 -1.15
C GLY A 343 21.54 -9.56 -1.47
N LYS A 344 22.50 -9.10 -2.28
CA LYS A 344 23.70 -9.86 -2.63
C LYS A 344 24.54 -10.22 -1.40
N TYR A 345 24.72 -9.27 -0.48
CA TYR A 345 25.62 -9.39 0.68
C TYR A 345 24.90 -9.52 2.04
N GLY A 346 23.57 -9.60 2.02
CA GLY A 346 22.74 -9.68 3.22
C GLY A 346 21.27 -9.37 2.90
N GLY A 347 20.33 -10.01 3.60
CA GLY A 347 18.93 -9.61 3.56
C GLY A 347 18.68 -8.28 4.27
N GLY A 348 17.64 -7.57 3.88
CA GLY A 348 17.15 -6.34 4.51
C GLY A 348 16.12 -6.60 5.61
N ASN A 349 15.38 -5.57 6.01
CA ASN A 349 14.37 -5.67 7.07
C ASN A 349 12.97 -5.40 6.53
N ILE A 350 12.00 -6.24 6.90
CA ILE A 350 10.59 -6.10 6.54
C ILE A 350 9.76 -6.07 7.81
N ARG A 351 9.02 -4.98 8.03
CA ARG A 351 8.12 -4.80 9.19
C ARG A 351 6.69 -4.57 8.72
N ILE A 352 5.79 -5.46 9.08
CA ILE A 352 4.38 -5.44 8.71
C ILE A 352 3.54 -5.42 9.99
N GLY A 353 2.89 -4.29 10.24
CA GLY A 353 1.94 -4.14 11.34
C GLY A 353 2.54 -4.00 12.73
N GLY A 354 3.86 -3.92 12.89
CA GLY A 354 4.50 -3.66 14.18
C GLY A 354 6.00 -3.90 14.18
N ASP A 355 6.62 -3.60 15.32
CA ASP A 355 8.00 -3.95 15.62
C ASP A 355 8.12 -5.40 16.15
N TYR A 356 9.36 -5.88 16.26
CA TYR A 356 9.69 -7.17 16.87
C TYR A 356 8.97 -7.34 18.22
N GLN A 357 8.22 -8.43 18.39
CA GLN A 357 7.43 -8.73 19.59
C GLN A 357 6.37 -7.67 19.96
N GLY A 358 5.98 -6.82 19.01
CA GLY A 358 5.13 -5.66 19.26
C GLY A 358 5.75 -4.67 20.26
N GLN A 359 7.08 -4.73 20.45
CA GLN A 359 7.83 -3.85 21.33
C GLN A 359 8.56 -2.83 20.47
N GLY A 360 8.32 -1.54 20.72
CA GLY A 360 9.03 -0.49 19.99
C GLY A 360 8.22 0.78 19.89
N ILE A 361 8.55 1.59 18.88
CA ILE A 361 7.91 2.89 18.63
C ILE A 361 6.91 2.82 17.47
N LEU A 362 6.96 1.76 16.66
CA LEU A 362 6.02 1.60 15.56
C LEU A 362 4.61 1.33 16.09
N PRO A 363 3.58 1.92 15.46
CA PRO A 363 2.21 1.58 15.76
C PRO A 363 1.93 0.11 15.42
N THR A 364 1.18 -0.57 16.28
CA THR A 364 0.75 -1.95 16.07
C THR A 364 -0.58 -2.00 15.31
N ALA A 365 -0.66 -2.88 14.33
CA ALA A 365 -1.88 -3.18 13.61
C ALA A 365 -2.87 -3.89 14.56
N THR A 366 -4.15 -3.63 14.39
CA THR A 366 -5.20 -4.42 15.04
C THR A 366 -5.35 -5.78 14.36
N ASN A 367 -5.34 -5.80 13.02
CA ASN A 367 -5.44 -7.04 12.24
C ASN A 367 -4.46 -7.04 11.07
N THR A 368 -3.80 -8.17 10.84
CA THR A 368 -2.93 -8.39 9.70
C THR A 368 -3.34 -9.68 9.00
N PHE A 369 -3.60 -9.61 7.70
CA PHE A 369 -3.97 -10.76 6.87
C PHE A 369 -3.02 -10.89 5.68
N VAL A 370 -2.43 -12.07 5.52
CA VAL A 370 -1.52 -12.44 4.43
C VAL A 370 -2.04 -13.73 3.80
N ASN A 371 -2.48 -13.67 2.53
CA ASN A 371 -3.00 -14.86 1.84
C ASN A 371 -1.89 -15.80 1.34
N ASN A 372 -2.28 -16.98 0.88
CA ASN A 372 -1.34 -18.00 0.37
C ASN A 372 -0.57 -17.59 -0.90
N GLY A 373 -1.09 -16.66 -1.68
CA GLY A 373 -0.43 -16.13 -2.87
C GLY A 373 0.66 -15.10 -2.56
N THR A 374 0.76 -14.64 -1.31
CA THR A 374 1.74 -13.63 -0.92
C THR A 374 3.11 -14.24 -0.64
N ALA A 375 4.17 -13.62 -1.17
CA ALA A 375 5.56 -13.99 -0.94
C ALA A 375 6.35 -12.81 -0.35
N ILE A 376 7.07 -13.08 0.74
CA ILE A 376 7.88 -12.11 1.48
C ILE A 376 9.31 -12.62 1.59
N ALA A 377 10.29 -11.86 1.10
CA ALA A 377 11.67 -12.30 0.99
C ALA A 377 12.66 -11.27 1.55
N ALA A 378 13.58 -11.72 2.40
CA ALA A 378 14.71 -10.98 2.91
C ALA A 378 15.96 -11.88 2.87
N ASN A 379 16.27 -12.46 1.71
CA ASN A 379 17.36 -13.42 1.58
C ASN A 379 18.71 -12.73 1.37
N ALA A 380 19.79 -13.38 1.81
CA ALA A 380 21.12 -13.15 1.25
C ALA A 380 21.34 -14.07 0.05
N TRP A 381 21.69 -13.53 -1.11
CA TRP A 381 21.84 -14.31 -2.34
C TRP A 381 23.21 -14.98 -2.48
N GLU A 382 24.31 -14.24 -2.26
CA GLU A 382 25.66 -14.77 -2.41
C GLU A 382 26.33 -14.98 -1.06
N SER A 383 26.40 -13.95 -0.23
CA SER A 383 27.05 -14.01 1.09
C SER A 383 26.27 -13.21 2.12
N GLY A 384 26.56 -13.43 3.41
CA GLY A 384 25.95 -12.70 4.51
C GLY A 384 24.67 -13.35 5.03
N ASN A 385 24.12 -12.76 6.08
CA ASN A 385 22.98 -13.33 6.78
C ASN A 385 21.67 -13.05 6.05
N GLY A 386 20.70 -13.96 6.19
CA GLY A 386 19.30 -13.63 5.93
C GLY A 386 18.85 -12.47 6.80
N GLY A 387 17.86 -11.72 6.31
CA GLY A 387 17.34 -10.52 6.94
C GLY A 387 16.28 -10.79 8.01
N GLU A 388 15.52 -9.75 8.34
CA GLU A 388 14.46 -9.78 9.34
C GLU A 388 13.09 -9.60 8.67
N ILE A 389 12.12 -10.46 9.00
CA ILE A 389 10.72 -10.33 8.57
C ILE A 389 9.84 -10.38 9.82
N ILE A 390 9.12 -9.30 10.11
CA ILE A 390 8.18 -9.20 11.22
C ILE A 390 6.77 -9.00 10.67
N VAL A 391 5.84 -9.87 11.09
CA VAL A 391 4.41 -9.76 10.82
C VAL A 391 3.66 -9.77 12.15
N TRP A 392 3.03 -8.64 12.49
CA TRP A 392 2.41 -8.42 13.79
C TRP A 392 0.97 -7.91 13.68
N ALA A 393 0.14 -8.31 14.66
CA ALA A 393 -1.11 -7.65 14.98
C ALA A 393 -1.51 -7.86 16.46
N ASP A 394 -2.19 -6.88 17.04
CA ASP A 394 -2.65 -6.92 18.43
C ASP A 394 -3.91 -7.76 18.63
N GLN A 395 -4.80 -7.89 17.64
CA GLN A 395 -5.95 -8.80 17.74
C GLN A 395 -5.72 -10.08 16.95
N SER A 396 -5.56 -10.01 15.63
CA SER A 396 -5.44 -11.22 14.82
C SER A 396 -4.42 -11.10 13.70
N THR A 397 -3.52 -12.06 13.64
CA THR A 397 -2.66 -12.30 12.48
C THR A 397 -3.11 -13.57 11.78
N TYR A 398 -3.43 -13.47 10.49
CA TYR A 398 -3.59 -14.59 9.59
C TYR A 398 -2.42 -14.56 8.62
N PHE A 399 -1.53 -15.54 8.72
CA PHE A 399 -0.36 -15.66 7.87
C PHE A 399 -0.40 -16.97 7.10
N HIS A 400 -0.89 -16.94 5.87
CA HIS A 400 -1.00 -18.13 5.02
C HIS A 400 0.02 -18.14 3.87
N GLY A 401 0.83 -17.08 3.75
CA GLY A 401 1.79 -16.88 2.68
C GLY A 401 3.14 -17.56 2.91
N THR A 402 4.11 -17.17 2.07
CA THR A 402 5.51 -17.63 2.17
C THR A 402 6.42 -16.53 2.71
N ALA A 403 7.29 -16.85 3.67
CA ALA A 403 8.38 -15.98 4.12
C ALA A 403 9.74 -16.66 4.00
N THR A 404 10.72 -15.98 3.41
CA THR A 404 12.09 -16.51 3.26
C THR A 404 13.15 -15.51 3.73
N ALA A 405 14.01 -15.93 4.66
CA ALA A 405 15.15 -15.16 5.14
C ALA A 405 16.39 -16.08 5.18
N LYS A 406 16.81 -16.57 4.01
CA LYS A 406 17.93 -17.52 3.88
C LYS A 406 19.29 -16.80 3.99
N GLY A 407 20.26 -17.51 4.55
CA GLY A 407 21.67 -17.10 4.52
C GLY A 407 22.29 -17.31 3.13
N GLY A 408 23.37 -16.57 2.86
CA GLY A 408 24.08 -16.61 1.58
C GLY A 408 24.68 -17.98 1.25
N LEU A 409 24.86 -18.24 -0.04
CA LEU A 409 25.43 -19.49 -0.55
C LEU A 409 26.87 -19.72 -0.07
N ASP A 410 27.67 -18.65 0.01
CA ASP A 410 29.11 -18.70 0.31
C ASP A 410 29.40 -18.61 1.82
N ASN A 411 28.57 -17.88 2.56
CA ASN A 411 28.64 -17.73 4.02
C ASN A 411 27.38 -17.06 4.57
N GLY A 412 27.27 -17.03 5.90
CA GLY A 412 26.23 -16.33 6.65
C GLY A 412 25.16 -17.28 7.18
N ASN A 413 24.45 -16.82 8.21
CA ASN A 413 23.39 -17.56 8.87
C ASN A 413 22.02 -17.21 8.26
N GLY A 414 21.04 -18.05 8.54
CA GLY A 414 19.64 -17.71 8.32
C GLY A 414 19.22 -16.51 9.13
N GLY A 415 18.20 -15.82 8.63
CA GLY A 415 17.61 -14.65 9.25
C GLY A 415 16.52 -14.97 10.27
N LEU A 416 15.76 -13.94 10.63
CA LEU A 416 14.63 -14.02 11.56
C LEU A 416 13.32 -13.83 10.80
N VAL A 417 12.36 -14.72 11.06
CA VAL A 417 10.96 -14.51 10.69
C VAL A 417 10.13 -14.55 11.98
N GLU A 418 9.35 -13.51 12.23
CA GLU A 418 8.33 -13.48 13.28
C GLU A 418 6.94 -13.35 12.65
N THR A 419 6.03 -14.24 13.05
CA THR A 419 4.61 -14.12 12.75
C THR A 419 3.85 -14.24 14.05
N SER A 420 3.31 -13.12 14.52
CA SER A 420 2.77 -13.00 15.87
C SER A 420 1.42 -12.32 15.88
N GLY A 421 0.56 -12.77 16.78
CA GLY A 421 -0.78 -12.24 16.97
C GLY A 421 -1.12 -12.27 18.46
N LYS A 422 -1.16 -11.09 19.08
CA LYS A 422 -1.23 -10.99 20.55
C LYS A 422 -2.46 -11.68 21.15
N ILE A 423 -3.59 -11.68 20.43
CA ILE A 423 -4.79 -12.46 20.82
C ILE A 423 -4.93 -13.74 19.99
N PHE A 424 -4.80 -13.65 18.66
CA PHE A 424 -5.01 -14.76 17.73
C PHE A 424 -3.96 -14.78 16.61
N LEU A 425 -3.47 -15.98 16.28
CA LEU A 425 -2.46 -16.19 15.24
C LEU A 425 -2.77 -17.46 14.45
N ASP A 426 -3.20 -17.35 13.21
CA ASP A 426 -3.39 -18.49 12.31
C ASP A 426 -2.27 -18.54 11.27
N VAL A 427 -1.50 -19.63 11.22
CA VAL A 427 -0.42 -19.83 10.25
C VAL A 427 -0.67 -21.00 9.28
N ALA A 428 -1.93 -21.42 9.12
CA ALA A 428 -2.32 -22.50 8.22
C ALA A 428 -1.85 -22.30 6.78
N GLY A 429 -1.23 -23.33 6.20
CA GLY A 429 -0.76 -23.30 4.82
C GLY A 429 0.46 -22.43 4.57
N SER A 430 1.03 -21.81 5.61
CA SER A 430 2.23 -20.98 5.48
C SER A 430 3.48 -21.80 5.16
N THR A 431 4.48 -21.12 4.58
CA THR A 431 5.81 -21.68 4.35
C THR A 431 6.86 -20.71 4.83
N VAL A 432 7.71 -21.11 5.78
CA VAL A 432 8.81 -20.27 6.27
C VAL A 432 10.15 -20.96 6.04
N GLN A 433 11.11 -20.25 5.44
CA GLN A 433 12.45 -20.78 5.16
C GLN A 433 13.55 -19.82 5.61
N THR A 434 14.35 -20.27 6.58
CA THR A 434 15.49 -19.53 7.13
C THR A 434 16.79 -20.32 7.04
N THR A 435 16.88 -21.29 6.12
CA THR A 435 18.05 -22.15 5.96
C THR A 435 19.29 -21.36 5.52
N ALA A 436 20.48 -21.83 5.92
CA ALA A 436 21.76 -21.32 5.44
C ALA A 436 22.68 -22.48 5.01
N PRO A 437 23.24 -22.49 3.79
CA PRO A 437 24.10 -23.58 3.33
C PRO A 437 25.42 -23.73 4.10
N GLN A 438 26.01 -22.60 4.52
CA GLN A 438 27.33 -22.54 5.17
C GLN A 438 27.27 -21.94 6.59
N GLY A 439 26.08 -21.76 7.15
CA GLY A 439 25.86 -21.17 8.46
C GLY A 439 24.75 -21.87 9.23
N GLU A 440 24.37 -21.29 10.36
CA GLU A 440 23.26 -21.79 11.17
C GLU A 440 21.93 -21.42 10.53
N THR A 441 20.96 -22.35 10.58
CA THR A 441 19.56 -22.05 10.24
C THR A 441 19.03 -20.97 11.17
N GLY A 442 18.29 -20.02 10.61
CA GLY A 442 17.69 -18.90 11.32
C GLY A 442 16.49 -19.29 12.16
N LEU A 443 15.74 -18.30 12.64
CA LEU A 443 14.63 -18.51 13.57
C LEU A 443 13.29 -18.20 12.91
N TRP A 444 12.30 -19.02 13.26
CA TRP A 444 10.89 -18.67 13.11
C TRP A 444 10.26 -18.54 14.50
N LEU A 445 9.88 -17.30 14.86
CA LEU A 445 9.23 -16.98 16.12
C LEU A 445 7.71 -16.94 15.93
N LEU A 446 7.01 -17.66 16.80
CA LEU A 446 5.55 -17.62 16.92
C LEU A 446 5.17 -17.16 18.34
N ASP A 447 4.36 -16.12 18.45
CA ASP A 447 3.82 -15.66 19.73
C ASP A 447 2.27 -15.66 19.73
N PRO A 448 1.64 -16.83 19.96
CA PRO A 448 0.20 -16.91 20.20
C PRO A 448 -0.16 -16.74 21.68
N SER A 449 -1.42 -16.40 21.95
CA SER A 449 -1.90 -16.11 23.31
C SER A 449 -1.75 -17.28 24.31
N ASN A 450 -1.91 -18.55 23.91
CA ASN A 450 -1.65 -19.71 24.77
C ASN A 450 -1.29 -20.99 24.00
N ILE A 451 -0.11 -21.55 24.28
CA ILE A 451 0.28 -22.93 23.91
C ILE A 451 0.51 -23.76 25.18
N THR A 452 -0.09 -24.95 25.21
CA THR A 452 0.15 -26.03 26.15
C THR A 452 0.83 -27.15 25.40
N ILE A 453 2.02 -27.58 25.84
CA ILE A 453 2.69 -28.76 25.30
C ILE A 453 2.45 -29.93 26.25
N GLN A 454 1.98 -31.06 25.73
CA GLN A 454 1.71 -32.29 26.49
C GLN A 454 2.47 -33.49 25.91
N THR A 455 2.91 -34.39 26.76
CA THR A 455 3.67 -35.61 26.40
C THR A 455 2.78 -36.75 25.89
N GLY A 456 1.47 -36.50 25.72
CA GLY A 456 0.49 -37.44 25.17
C GLY A 456 -0.94 -36.92 25.28
N GLY A 457 -1.83 -37.38 24.39
CA GLY A 457 -3.23 -36.94 24.29
C GLY A 457 -3.64 -36.67 22.84
N SER A 458 -4.86 -36.17 22.61
CA SER A 458 -5.23 -35.57 21.33
C SER A 458 -4.86 -34.10 21.33
N ASP A 459 -4.39 -33.58 20.20
CA ASP A 459 -4.26 -32.14 20.02
C ASP A 459 -5.64 -31.50 20.12
N ASN A 460 -5.73 -30.37 20.82
CA ASN A 460 -6.98 -29.64 21.01
C ASN A 460 -6.82 -28.23 20.46
N ASN A 461 -7.78 -27.82 19.64
CA ASN A 461 -7.78 -26.52 18.95
C ASN A 461 -6.49 -26.30 18.15
N ILE A 462 -6.03 -27.34 17.45
CA ILE A 462 -4.94 -27.31 16.46
C ILE A 462 -5.39 -28.20 15.30
N SER A 463 -5.44 -27.67 14.10
CA SER A 463 -5.78 -28.44 12.90
C SER A 463 -4.81 -28.14 11.76
N GLY A 464 -4.15 -29.18 11.26
CA GLY A 464 -3.34 -29.15 10.04
C GLY A 464 -1.84 -29.16 10.29
N SER A 465 -1.23 -30.32 10.56
CA SER A 465 0.22 -30.48 10.48
C SER A 465 0.73 -30.03 9.09
N PRO A 466 1.82 -29.24 8.97
CA PRO A 466 2.76 -28.75 10.01
C PRO A 466 2.37 -27.39 10.63
N ASN A 467 1.17 -26.90 10.37
CA ASN A 467 0.76 -25.52 10.62
C ASN A 467 -0.14 -25.37 11.86
N PHE A 468 0.19 -24.37 12.68
CA PHE A 468 -0.50 -24.05 13.91
C PHE A 468 -1.76 -23.20 13.64
N ILE A 469 -2.93 -23.68 14.07
CA ILE A 469 -4.17 -22.89 14.12
C ILE A 469 -4.68 -22.93 15.57
N PRO A 470 -4.45 -21.90 16.40
CA PRO A 470 -4.98 -21.83 17.75
C PRO A 470 -6.47 -21.52 17.71
N GLY A 471 -7.25 -22.11 18.61
CA GLY A 471 -8.63 -21.68 18.84
C GLY A 471 -8.67 -20.29 19.48
N ALA A 472 -9.50 -19.38 18.96
CA ALA A 472 -9.65 -18.04 19.52
C ALA A 472 -10.00 -18.09 21.02
N GLY A 473 -9.17 -17.47 21.85
CA GLY A 473 -9.43 -17.30 23.29
C GLY A 473 -9.32 -18.56 24.16
N VAL A 474 -8.75 -19.66 23.66
CA VAL A 474 -8.58 -20.91 24.43
C VAL A 474 -7.17 -21.46 24.27
N ALA A 475 -6.62 -22.08 25.32
CA ALA A 475 -5.30 -22.69 25.26
C ALA A 475 -5.24 -23.79 24.18
N SER A 476 -4.28 -23.68 23.26
CA SER A 476 -4.02 -24.70 22.25
C SER A 476 -3.14 -25.78 22.86
N VAL A 477 -3.44 -27.07 22.62
CA VAL A 477 -2.67 -28.18 23.20
C VAL A 477 -1.95 -28.94 22.10
N LEU A 478 -0.61 -28.91 22.11
CA LEU A 478 0.29 -29.63 21.21
C LEU A 478 0.83 -30.89 21.88
N THR A 479 0.79 -32.02 21.18
CA THR A 479 1.55 -33.23 21.55
C THR A 479 2.99 -33.19 21.01
N GLU A 480 3.93 -33.84 21.70
CA GLU A 480 5.33 -33.98 21.24
C GLU A 480 5.45 -34.59 19.82
N ALA A 481 4.45 -35.34 19.35
CA ALA A 481 4.40 -35.92 18.01
C ALA A 481 4.31 -34.88 16.86
N ILE A 482 3.80 -33.66 17.11
CA ILE A 482 3.83 -32.56 16.12
C ILE A 482 5.22 -31.91 16.06
N LEU A 483 5.96 -31.88 17.17
CA LEU A 483 7.37 -31.45 17.15
C LEU A 483 8.19 -32.38 16.25
N GLU A 484 7.97 -33.69 16.34
CA GLU A 484 8.61 -34.69 15.47
C GLU A 484 8.16 -34.59 14.00
N ALA A 485 6.89 -34.27 13.72
CA ALA A 485 6.42 -34.04 12.35
C ALA A 485 6.98 -32.75 11.71
N ALA A 486 7.27 -31.72 12.52
CA ALA A 486 8.03 -30.54 12.07
C ALA A 486 9.50 -30.88 11.77
N GLU A 487 10.08 -31.85 12.48
CA GLU A 487 11.43 -32.37 12.20
C GLU A 487 11.47 -33.22 10.92
N GLU A 488 10.43 -34.00 10.62
CA GLU A 488 10.38 -34.91 9.45
C GLU A 488 10.21 -34.18 8.10
N VAL A 489 9.64 -32.96 8.09
CA VAL A 489 9.49 -32.11 6.89
C VAL A 489 10.69 -31.19 6.64
N LEU A 490 11.53 -30.92 7.65
CA LEU A 490 12.59 -29.90 7.60
C LEU A 490 14.03 -30.42 7.48
N GLY A 491 14.24 -31.74 7.38
CA GLY A 491 15.55 -32.31 7.07
C GLY A 491 16.59 -32.06 8.17
N ASP A 492 16.57 -32.90 9.20
CA ASP A 492 17.70 -33.27 10.07
C ASP A 492 18.75 -32.17 10.35
N ARG A 493 18.28 -31.00 10.84
CA ARG A 493 19.05 -29.96 11.56
C ARG A 493 18.08 -28.87 12.05
N LEU A 494 17.56 -29.06 13.26
CA LEU A 494 16.65 -28.19 14.03
C LEU A 494 16.42 -26.78 13.46
N THR A 495 15.25 -26.56 12.84
CA THR A 495 14.63 -25.23 12.81
C THR A 495 14.03 -25.00 14.19
N ARG A 496 14.64 -24.13 15.01
CA ARG A 496 14.11 -23.84 16.35
C ARG A 496 12.84 -23.00 16.22
N LEU A 497 11.69 -23.66 16.22
CA LEU A 497 10.41 -23.02 16.50
C LEU A 497 10.42 -22.63 17.98
N ILE A 498 10.48 -21.32 18.27
CA ILE A 498 10.44 -20.82 19.65
C ILE A 498 9.04 -20.25 19.88
N CYS A 499 8.25 -20.90 20.74
CA CYS A 499 7.03 -20.33 21.30
C CYS A 499 7.35 -19.82 22.70
N ARG A 500 7.18 -18.52 22.98
CA ARG A 500 7.54 -17.93 24.27
C ARG A 500 6.29 -17.53 25.05
N LYS A 501 5.92 -18.31 26.07
CA LYS A 501 4.91 -17.91 27.06
C LYS A 501 5.47 -16.79 27.94
N THR A 502 4.81 -15.62 27.97
CA THR A 502 4.88 -14.76 29.15
C THR A 502 4.03 -15.40 30.24
N SER A 503 4.68 -15.80 31.34
CA SER A 503 3.98 -16.21 32.56
C SER A 503 3.08 -15.08 33.04
N PRO A 504 1.85 -15.34 33.53
CA PRO A 504 1.14 -14.33 34.30
C PRO A 504 1.91 -14.08 35.58
N GLN A 505 1.97 -12.81 35.98
CA GLN A 505 2.43 -12.40 37.28
C GLN A 505 1.52 -13.01 38.37
N HIS A 506 2.15 -13.45 39.45
CA HIS A 506 1.50 -13.65 40.74
C HIS A 506 1.33 -12.32 41.47
#